data_AF-A0A963J5K6-F1
#
_entry.id   AF-A0A963J5K6-F1
#
_cell.length_a   1.000
_cell.length_b   1.000
_cell.length_c   1.000
_cell.angle_alpha   90.00
_cell.angle_beta   90.00
_cell.angle_gamma   90.00
#
_symmetry.space_group_name_H-M   'P 1'
#
loop_
_entity.id
_entity.type
_entity.pdbx_description
1 polymer ?
#
loop_
_entity_poly.entity_id
_entity_poly.type
_entity_poly.pdbx_seq_one_letter_code
_entity_poly.pdbx_strand_id
1 'polypeptide(L)'
;MQHRTCEAATGRHLDPTFVALESPSELLMYQAIAAETESTRAALRGKPSWNFRVPQQIRGFAPAAKRLLQPETTLADLLPWSALLTLEGCAENAAQRAGCTKQEILKFALSICPYEHIVTVLNFMALDKGSSDVAKILSPLIRGLKTKEARIKQGASIGGKKSARTRQSNAKTPSIPEILQERERLLDSGREASGVAGILAQRYGVHPNTIRRKLQAAAKAQEP
;
A
#
# COMPACT_ATOMS: atom_id res chain seq x y z
N MET A 1 0.14 4.21 -19.72
CA MET A 1 1.62 4.31 -19.71
C MET A 1 2.16 3.25 -18.75
N GLN A 2 3.11 2.48 -19.24
CA GLN A 2 3.43 1.12 -18.80
C GLN A 2 4.18 1.07 -17.46
N HIS A 3 3.89 0.03 -16.68
CA HIS A 3 4.51 -0.39 -15.41
C HIS A 3 6.01 -0.73 -15.57
N ARG A 4 6.86 0.26 -15.88
CA ARG A 4 8.32 0.09 -15.99
C ARG A 4 9.11 0.49 -14.72
N THR A 5 8.43 0.87 -13.64
CA THR A 5 9.03 1.59 -12.50
C THR A 5 9.21 0.81 -11.20
N CYS A 6 8.71 -0.43 -11.08
CA CYS A 6 8.65 -1.09 -9.77
C CYS A 6 9.92 -1.84 -9.33
N GLU A 7 10.67 -2.49 -10.23
CA GLU A 7 11.83 -3.30 -9.79
C GLU A 7 13.04 -2.46 -9.34
N ALA A 8 13.34 -1.36 -10.05
CA ALA A 8 14.47 -0.50 -9.67
C ALA A 8 14.22 0.38 -8.44
N ALA A 9 12.95 0.64 -8.12
CA ALA A 9 12.61 1.38 -6.90
C ALA A 9 12.68 0.46 -5.68
N THR A 10 12.12 -0.75 -5.76
CA THR A 10 11.99 -1.70 -4.62
C THR A 10 13.28 -2.43 -4.23
N GLY A 11 14.37 -2.20 -4.95
CA GLY A 11 15.67 -2.80 -4.69
C GLY A 11 16.38 -2.24 -3.44
N ARG A 12 17.27 -3.05 -2.86
CA ARG A 12 18.21 -2.57 -1.82
C ARG A 12 19.22 -1.56 -2.36
N HIS A 13 19.46 -1.60 -3.66
CA HIS A 13 20.40 -0.77 -4.41
C HIS A 13 19.63 0.11 -5.40
N LEU A 14 20.14 1.31 -5.68
CA LEU A 14 19.67 2.13 -6.78
C LEU A 14 20.49 1.81 -8.01
N ASP A 15 19.84 1.46 -9.12
CA ASP A 15 20.52 1.18 -10.39
C ASP A 15 20.60 2.46 -11.24
N PRO A 16 21.78 3.07 -11.38
CA PRO A 16 21.97 4.30 -12.16
C PRO A 16 21.73 4.11 -13.67
N THR A 17 21.68 2.86 -14.16
CA THR A 17 21.44 2.57 -15.58
C THR A 17 19.95 2.46 -15.92
N PHE A 18 19.08 2.39 -14.91
CA PHE A 18 17.68 2.03 -15.09
C PHE A 18 16.73 3.24 -15.25
N VAL A 19 17.19 4.47 -15.01
CA VAL A 19 16.28 5.63 -14.94
C VAL A 19 16.46 6.59 -16.11
N ALA A 20 15.40 6.71 -16.92
CA ALA A 20 15.22 7.81 -17.85
C ALA A 20 14.74 9.05 -17.08
N LEU A 21 15.65 9.70 -16.34
CA LEU A 21 15.36 10.99 -15.70
C LEU A 21 15.41 12.09 -16.75
N GLU A 22 14.34 12.88 -16.84
CA GLU A 22 14.19 13.96 -17.84
C GLU A 22 15.05 15.18 -17.49
N SER A 23 15.37 15.38 -16.20
CA SER A 23 16.17 16.50 -15.72
C SER A 23 17.63 16.11 -15.48
N PRO A 24 18.62 16.84 -16.06
CA PRO A 24 20.04 16.64 -15.76
C PRO A 24 20.39 16.76 -14.28
N SER A 25 19.70 17.64 -13.54
CA SER A 25 19.95 17.81 -12.10
C SER A 25 19.43 16.64 -11.28
N GLU A 26 18.28 16.07 -11.66
CA GLU A 26 17.74 14.88 -11.01
C GLU A 26 18.60 13.65 -11.28
N LEU A 27 19.16 13.55 -12.49
CA LEU A 27 20.12 12.49 -12.83
C LEU A 27 21.37 12.56 -11.96
N LEU A 28 21.92 13.77 -11.77
CA LEU A 28 23.07 13.98 -10.88
C LEU A 28 22.74 13.61 -9.43
N MET A 29 21.58 14.03 -8.92
CA MET A 29 21.13 13.64 -7.59
C MET A 29 20.95 12.12 -7.45
N TYR A 30 20.36 11.46 -8.45
CA TYR A 30 20.16 10.01 -8.45
C TYR A 30 21.49 9.24 -8.42
N GLN A 31 22.41 9.61 -9.31
CA GLN A 31 23.74 9.00 -9.38
C GLN A 31 24.54 9.24 -8.09
N ALA A 32 24.42 10.43 -7.50
CA ALA A 32 25.07 10.74 -6.24
C ALA A 32 24.53 9.90 -5.08
N ILE A 33 23.20 9.76 -4.97
CA ILE A 33 22.58 8.89 -3.95
C ILE A 33 23.03 7.44 -4.16
N ALA A 34 22.97 6.93 -5.39
CA ALA A 34 23.38 5.56 -5.69
C ALA A 34 24.83 5.32 -5.26
N ALA A 35 25.76 6.20 -5.64
CA ALA A 35 27.16 6.04 -5.31
C ALA A 35 27.45 6.15 -3.81
N GLU A 36 26.87 7.13 -3.12
CA GLU A 36 27.13 7.34 -1.69
C GLU A 36 26.47 6.28 -0.80
N THR A 37 25.32 5.74 -1.19
CA THR A 37 24.69 4.63 -0.47
C THR A 37 25.50 3.34 -0.63
N GLU A 38 26.07 3.05 -1.81
CA GLU A 38 27.02 1.93 -1.98
C GLU A 38 28.32 2.14 -1.20
N SER A 39 28.88 3.35 -1.22
CA SER A 39 30.07 3.70 -0.44
C SER A 39 29.83 3.50 1.06
N THR A 40 28.69 3.98 1.56
CA THR A 40 28.27 3.82 2.96
C THR A 40 28.09 2.34 3.30
N ARG A 41 27.46 1.55 2.42
CA ARG A 41 27.30 0.11 2.60
C ARG A 41 28.66 -0.59 2.69
N ALA A 42 29.59 -0.27 1.79
CA ALA A 42 30.95 -0.83 1.83
C ALA A 42 31.68 -0.47 3.13
N ALA A 43 31.55 0.78 3.60
CA ALA A 43 32.11 1.21 4.89
C ALA A 43 31.48 0.46 6.08
N LEU A 44 30.19 0.16 6.03
CA LEU A 44 29.52 -0.67 7.05
C LEU A 44 30.06 -2.10 7.06
N ARG A 45 30.37 -2.71 5.91
CA ARG A 45 31.00 -4.05 5.87
C ARG A 45 32.37 -4.07 6.58
N GLY A 46 33.07 -2.94 6.64
CA GLY A 46 34.30 -2.81 7.43
C GLY A 46 34.09 -2.84 8.94
N LYS A 47 32.85 -2.72 9.43
CA LYS A 47 32.53 -2.70 10.87
C LYS A 47 32.09 -4.09 11.35
N PRO A 48 32.69 -4.67 12.40
CA PRO A 48 32.31 -6.00 12.91
C PRO A 48 30.83 -6.15 13.26
N SER A 49 30.20 -5.10 13.79
CA SER A 49 28.79 -5.07 14.15
C SER A 49 27.82 -5.13 12.96
N TRP A 50 28.32 -4.90 11.74
CA TRP A 50 27.55 -4.88 10.51
C TRP A 50 27.96 -5.98 9.51
N ASN A 51 29.11 -6.61 9.75
CA ASN A 51 29.69 -7.65 8.89
C ASN A 51 29.34 -9.07 9.34
N PHE A 52 28.35 -9.25 10.20
CA PHE A 52 27.89 -10.59 10.55
C PHE A 52 26.96 -11.15 9.46
N ARG A 53 27.10 -12.45 9.22
CA ARG A 53 26.32 -13.17 8.21
C ARG A 53 24.88 -13.31 8.69
N VAL A 54 23.93 -12.97 7.82
CA VAL A 54 22.52 -13.19 8.09
C VAL A 54 22.05 -14.36 7.24
N PRO A 55 21.63 -15.49 7.86
CA PRO A 55 21.07 -16.60 7.11
C PRO A 55 19.74 -16.15 6.49
N GLN A 56 19.67 -16.07 5.16
CA GLN A 56 18.42 -15.80 4.50
C GLN A 56 17.56 -17.07 4.46
N GLN A 57 16.29 -16.94 4.87
CA GLN A 57 15.33 -18.03 4.71
C GLN A 57 15.08 -18.26 3.22
N ILE A 58 15.43 -19.45 2.74
CA ILE A 58 15.15 -19.88 1.38
C ILE A 58 13.61 -19.96 1.23
N ARG A 59 13.01 -19.11 0.42
CA ARG A 59 11.61 -19.28 0.02
C ARG A 59 11.51 -20.40 -1.03
N GLY A 60 10.73 -21.44 -0.74
CA GLY A 60 10.44 -22.54 -1.65
C GLY A 60 11.46 -23.69 -1.65
N PHE A 61 11.25 -24.69 -2.51
CA PHE A 61 12.14 -25.85 -2.67
C PHE A 61 13.32 -25.51 -3.60
N ALA A 62 14.34 -24.81 -3.07
CA ALA A 62 15.59 -24.65 -3.81
C ALA A 62 16.47 -25.93 -3.68
N PRO A 63 17.03 -26.47 -4.78
CA PRO A 63 17.96 -27.59 -4.73
C PRO A 63 19.18 -27.28 -3.85
N ALA A 64 19.69 -28.27 -3.12
CA ALA A 64 20.79 -28.10 -2.15
C ALA A 64 22.03 -27.42 -2.75
N ALA A 65 22.36 -27.68 -4.03
CA ALA A 65 23.45 -27.04 -4.74
C ALA A 65 23.31 -25.51 -4.85
N LYS A 66 22.08 -24.99 -5.02
CA LYS A 66 21.80 -23.54 -5.03
C LYS A 66 21.77 -22.93 -3.62
N ARG A 67 21.69 -23.74 -2.56
CA ARG A 67 21.78 -23.28 -1.17
C ARG A 67 23.22 -22.97 -0.76
N LEU A 68 24.19 -23.69 -1.31
CA LEU A 68 25.63 -23.52 -1.05
C LEU A 68 26.25 -22.36 -1.85
N LEU A 69 25.61 -21.95 -2.95
CA LEU A 69 26.09 -20.89 -3.85
C LEU A 69 25.50 -19.50 -3.52
N GLN A 70 24.69 -19.37 -2.46
CA GLN A 70 24.16 -18.05 -2.11
C GLN A 70 25.30 -17.17 -1.58
N PRO A 71 25.49 -15.97 -2.16
CA PRO A 71 26.49 -15.05 -1.66
C PRO A 71 26.19 -14.74 -0.19
N GLU A 72 27.22 -14.81 0.64
CA GLU A 72 27.13 -14.50 2.06
C GLU A 72 26.57 -13.09 2.23
N THR A 73 25.29 -12.99 2.59
CA THR A 73 24.65 -11.69 2.76
C THR A 73 24.96 -11.18 4.16
N THR A 74 25.61 -10.03 4.26
CA THR A 74 25.89 -9.38 5.54
C THR A 74 24.70 -8.52 5.98
N LEU A 75 24.64 -8.13 7.25
CA LEU A 75 23.61 -7.19 7.72
C LEU A 75 23.63 -5.88 6.91
N ALA A 76 24.81 -5.37 6.55
CA ALA A 76 24.96 -4.18 5.72
C ALA A 76 24.26 -4.32 4.35
N ASP A 77 24.26 -5.52 3.76
CA ASP A 77 23.65 -5.82 2.47
C ASP A 77 22.12 -5.96 2.53
N LEU A 78 21.55 -6.03 3.74
CA LEU A 78 20.10 -6.05 3.94
C LEU A 78 19.50 -4.65 3.99
N LEU A 79 20.32 -3.62 4.19
CA LEU A 79 19.83 -2.25 4.31
C LEU A 79 19.40 -1.69 2.95
N PRO A 80 18.16 -1.18 2.84
CA PRO A 80 17.76 -0.43 1.66
C PRO A 80 18.54 0.89 1.59
N TRP A 81 18.81 1.35 0.37
CA TRP A 81 19.50 2.61 0.09
C TRP A 81 18.89 3.80 0.86
N SER A 82 17.56 3.82 1.02
CA SER A 82 16.85 4.89 1.71
C SER A 82 17.14 4.93 3.21
N ALA A 83 17.40 3.78 3.84
CA ALA A 83 17.85 3.73 5.23
C ALA A 83 19.32 4.16 5.34
N LEU A 84 20.18 3.77 4.38
CA LEU A 84 21.58 4.18 4.35
C LEU A 84 21.74 5.69 4.25
N LEU A 85 20.88 6.37 3.48
CA LEU A 85 20.83 7.83 3.41
C LEU A 85 20.60 8.52 4.77
N THR A 86 19.96 7.83 5.72
CA THR A 86 19.74 8.39 7.06
C THR A 86 20.98 8.34 7.94
N LEU A 87 21.99 7.54 7.57
CA LEU A 87 23.23 7.43 8.33
C LEU A 87 24.08 8.69 8.20
N GLU A 88 24.94 8.89 9.19
CA GLU A 88 25.84 10.04 9.26
C GLU A 88 26.72 10.16 7.99
N GLY A 89 26.85 11.39 7.48
CA GLY A 89 27.67 11.70 6.31
C GLY A 89 27.06 11.33 4.95
N CYS A 90 26.20 10.31 4.86
CA CYS A 90 25.74 9.79 3.55
C CYS A 90 24.97 10.84 2.73
N ALA A 91 23.92 11.46 3.31
CA ALA A 91 23.15 12.49 2.62
C ALA A 91 23.95 13.78 2.34
N GLU A 92 24.92 14.11 3.20
CA GLU A 92 25.78 15.29 3.04
C GLU A 92 26.75 15.09 1.87
N ASN A 93 27.45 13.96 1.83
CA ASN A 93 28.35 13.62 0.73
C ASN A 93 27.61 13.53 -0.60
N ALA A 94 26.38 12.99 -0.57
CA ALA A 94 25.56 12.90 -1.77
C ALA A 94 25.16 14.29 -2.27
N ALA A 95 24.80 15.20 -1.37
CA ALA A 95 24.48 16.59 -1.71
C ALA A 95 25.68 17.31 -2.34
N GLN A 96 26.86 17.18 -1.72
CA GLN A 96 28.11 17.74 -2.22
C GLN A 96 28.47 17.20 -3.60
N ARG A 97 28.36 15.88 -3.80
CA ARG A 97 28.63 15.22 -5.09
C ARG A 97 27.66 15.67 -6.19
N ALA A 98 26.40 15.93 -5.85
CA ALA A 98 25.38 16.42 -6.78
C ALA A 98 25.39 17.95 -6.96
N GLY A 99 26.19 18.70 -6.19
CA GLY A 99 26.21 20.16 -6.23
C GLY A 99 24.92 20.81 -5.73
N CYS A 100 24.21 20.18 -4.79
CA CYS A 100 22.96 20.68 -4.23
C CYS A 100 22.99 20.71 -2.69
N THR A 101 21.93 21.22 -2.07
CA THR A 101 21.79 21.22 -0.63
C THR A 101 21.36 19.86 -0.10
N LYS A 102 21.73 19.55 1.15
CA LYS A 102 21.24 18.37 1.89
C LYS A 102 19.71 18.28 1.90
N GLN A 103 19.00 19.41 1.93
CA GLN A 103 17.55 19.43 1.92
C GLN A 103 16.98 19.03 0.55
N GLU A 104 17.57 19.51 -0.54
CA GLU A 104 17.14 19.17 -1.91
C GLU A 104 17.32 17.69 -2.20
N ILE A 105 18.50 17.13 -1.88
CA ILE A 105 18.75 15.72 -2.16
C ILE A 105 17.86 14.80 -1.31
N LEU A 106 17.56 15.17 -0.07
CA LEU A 106 16.65 14.42 0.80
C LEU A 106 15.19 14.49 0.33
N LYS A 107 14.75 15.65 -0.19
CA LYS A 107 13.42 15.79 -0.82
C LYS A 107 13.32 14.94 -2.08
N PHE A 108 14.35 14.96 -2.92
CA PHE A 108 14.43 14.12 -4.11
C PHE A 108 14.48 12.63 -3.75
N ALA A 109 15.27 12.24 -2.75
CA ALA A 109 15.29 10.88 -2.25
C ALA A 109 13.90 10.40 -1.81
N LEU A 110 13.12 11.23 -1.11
CA LEU A 110 11.73 10.89 -0.75
C LEU A 110 10.80 10.75 -1.97
N SER A 111 11.00 11.50 -3.05
CA SER A 111 10.14 11.41 -4.24
C SER A 111 10.36 10.12 -5.03
N ILE A 112 11.58 9.57 -4.99
CA ILE A 112 11.93 8.30 -5.65
C ILE A 112 11.89 7.09 -4.68
N CYS A 113 11.71 7.32 -3.38
CA CYS A 113 11.67 6.27 -2.37
C CYS A 113 10.40 5.41 -2.52
N PRO A 114 10.52 4.08 -2.60
CA PRO A 114 9.36 3.19 -2.54
C PRO A 114 8.59 3.41 -1.25
N TYR A 115 7.26 3.33 -1.35
CA TYR A 115 6.40 3.51 -0.20
C TYR A 115 6.70 2.47 0.90
N GLU A 116 7.07 1.25 0.52
CA GLU A 116 7.45 0.14 1.40
C GLU A 116 8.68 0.49 2.26
N HIS A 117 9.59 1.30 1.74
CA HIS A 117 10.83 1.66 2.44
C HIS A 117 10.64 2.82 3.42
N ILE A 118 9.53 3.59 3.32
CA ILE A 118 9.25 4.73 4.20
C ILE A 118 9.17 4.29 5.67
N VAL A 119 8.61 3.11 5.95
CA VAL A 119 8.53 2.56 7.32
C VAL A 119 9.92 2.25 7.87
N THR A 120 10.80 1.68 7.05
CA THR A 120 12.19 1.40 7.43
C THR A 120 12.95 2.68 7.73
N VAL A 121 12.80 3.72 6.90
CA VAL A 121 13.38 5.05 7.14
C VAL A 121 12.93 5.63 8.48
N LEU A 122 11.62 5.55 8.78
CA LEU A 122 11.08 6.02 10.06
C LEU A 122 11.63 5.24 11.26
N ASN A 123 11.75 3.92 11.15
CA ASN A 123 12.31 3.09 12.22
C ASN A 123 13.78 3.42 12.48
N PHE A 124 14.57 3.66 11.43
CA PHE A 124 15.98 4.07 11.58
C PHE A 124 16.10 5.45 12.24
N MET A 125 15.23 6.39 11.87
CA MET A 125 15.16 7.70 12.51
C MET A 125 14.71 7.62 13.98
N ALA A 126 13.76 6.74 14.31
CA ALA A 126 13.22 6.61 15.66
C ALA A 126 14.14 5.86 16.64
N LEU A 127 15.07 5.05 16.14
CA LEU A 127 16.02 4.27 16.94
C LEU A 127 17.36 5.01 17.19
N ASP A 128 17.42 6.31 16.92
CA ASP A 128 18.65 7.13 16.92
C ASP A 128 19.80 6.52 16.08
N LYS A 129 19.45 5.66 15.13
CA LYS A 129 20.39 5.06 14.18
C LYS A 129 20.65 6.00 13.00
N GLY A 130 19.69 6.88 12.70
CA GLY A 130 19.84 7.95 11.72
C GLY A 130 20.37 9.26 12.34
N SER A 131 21.00 10.08 11.52
CA SER A 131 21.44 11.43 11.88
C SER A 131 20.23 12.29 12.30
N SER A 132 20.35 12.95 13.46
CA SER A 132 19.33 13.87 14.01
C SER A 132 18.89 14.92 12.99
N ASP A 133 19.80 15.41 12.16
CA ASP A 133 19.51 16.44 11.17
C ASP A 133 18.69 15.90 9.99
N VAL A 134 18.97 14.67 9.55
CA VAL A 134 18.14 13.99 8.54
C VAL A 134 16.74 13.77 9.09
N ALA A 135 16.63 13.41 10.37
CA ALA A 135 15.35 13.21 11.02
C ALA A 135 14.51 14.50 11.08
N LYS A 136 15.13 15.65 11.39
CA LYS A 136 14.47 16.96 11.37
C LYS A 136 13.94 17.34 9.99
N ILE A 137 14.68 17.03 8.92
CA ILE A 137 14.29 17.36 7.54
C ILE A 137 13.16 16.43 7.04
N LEU A 138 13.28 15.12 7.26
CA LEU A 138 12.36 14.12 6.70
C LEU A 138 11.06 13.97 7.49
N SER A 139 11.07 14.14 8.83
CA SER A 139 9.90 13.87 9.67
C SER A 139 8.65 14.69 9.28
N PRO A 140 8.73 16.00 9.01
CA PRO A 140 7.56 16.78 8.59
C PRO A 140 7.02 16.32 7.23
N LEU A 141 7.91 15.99 6.29
CA LEU A 141 7.55 15.55 4.94
C LEU A 141 6.82 14.20 4.97
N ILE A 142 7.36 13.23 5.72
CA ILE A 142 6.75 11.90 5.86
C ILE A 142 5.39 12.00 6.59
N ARG A 143 5.26 12.87 7.60
CA ARG A 143 3.98 13.13 8.28
C ARG A 143 2.93 13.70 7.31
N GLY A 144 3.35 14.61 6.43
CA GLY A 144 2.50 15.14 5.36
C GLY A 144 1.99 14.05 4.41
N LEU A 145 2.89 13.14 4.00
CA LEU A 145 2.54 12.00 3.14
C LEU A 145 1.55 11.04 3.80
N LYS A 146 1.77 10.66 5.07
CA LYS A 146 0.83 9.80 5.83
C LYS A 146 -0.55 10.44 5.99
N THR A 147 -0.60 11.74 6.26
CA THR A 147 -1.88 12.47 6.37
C THR A 147 -2.62 12.49 5.04
N LYS A 148 -1.91 12.70 3.93
CA LYS A 148 -2.50 12.66 2.58
C LYS A 148 -3.05 11.28 2.25
N GLU A 149 -2.31 10.23 2.56
CA GLU A 149 -2.75 8.85 2.34
C GLU A 149 -3.98 8.48 3.19
N ALA A 150 -3.97 8.83 4.49
CA ALA A 150 -5.12 8.61 5.36
C ALA A 150 -6.38 9.31 4.83
N ARG A 151 -6.24 10.54 4.32
CA ARG A 151 -7.32 11.28 3.68
C ARG A 151 -7.82 10.59 2.41
N ILE A 152 -6.92 10.08 1.56
CA ILE A 152 -7.29 9.33 0.35
C ILE A 152 -8.05 8.04 0.71
N LYS A 153 -7.54 7.25 1.67
CA LYS A 153 -8.20 6.03 2.15
C LYS A 153 -9.57 6.32 2.76
N GLN A 154 -9.69 7.40 3.53
CA GLN A 154 -10.95 7.85 4.10
C GLN A 154 -11.93 8.29 2.99
N GLY A 155 -11.47 9.06 2.00
CA GLY A 155 -12.27 9.48 0.85
C GLY A 155 -12.77 8.28 0.03
N ALA A 156 -11.92 7.30 -0.23
CA ALA A 156 -12.30 6.05 -0.90
C ALA A 156 -13.33 5.25 -0.10
N SER A 157 -13.19 5.17 1.22
CA SER A 157 -14.16 4.50 2.11
C SER A 157 -15.52 5.21 2.11
N ILE A 158 -15.54 6.54 2.19
CA ILE A 158 -16.77 7.33 2.14
C ILE A 158 -17.43 7.19 0.76
N GLY A 159 -16.66 7.27 -0.33
CA GLY A 159 -17.13 7.07 -1.69
C GLY A 159 -17.70 5.67 -1.92
N GLY A 160 -17.05 4.63 -1.39
CA GLY A 160 -17.52 3.26 -1.42
C GLY A 160 -18.85 3.08 -0.68
N LYS A 161 -18.98 3.64 0.53
CA LYS A 161 -20.24 3.63 1.30
C LYS A 161 -21.36 4.37 0.58
N LYS A 162 -21.08 5.54 -0.01
CA LYS A 162 -22.06 6.32 -0.77
C LYS A 162 -22.51 5.56 -2.03
N SER A 163 -21.57 4.99 -2.78
CA SER A 163 -21.85 4.18 -3.97
C SER A 163 -22.69 2.93 -3.63
N ALA A 164 -22.34 2.22 -2.55
CA ALA A 164 -23.11 1.08 -2.07
C ALA A 164 -24.55 1.48 -1.70
N ARG A 165 -24.73 2.61 -1.01
CA ARG A 165 -26.05 3.14 -0.64
C ARG A 165 -26.88 3.56 -1.86
N THR A 166 -26.26 4.17 -2.87
CA THR A 166 -26.93 4.51 -4.14
C THR A 166 -27.31 3.26 -4.95
N ARG A 167 -26.45 2.23 -4.99
CA ARG A 167 -26.80 0.94 -5.59
C ARG A 167 -27.96 0.28 -4.87
N GLN A 168 -28.01 0.38 -3.54
CA GLN A 168 -29.11 -0.14 -2.75
C GLN A 168 -30.42 0.65 -2.94
N SER A 169 -30.36 1.97 -3.12
CA SER A 169 -31.56 2.79 -3.41
C SER A 169 -32.06 2.60 -4.83
N ASN A 170 -31.16 2.38 -5.79
CA ASN A 170 -31.50 2.21 -7.21
C ASN A 170 -31.77 0.73 -7.58
N ALA A 171 -31.50 -0.21 -6.67
CA ALA A 171 -31.95 -1.58 -6.81
C ALA A 171 -33.48 -1.55 -6.90
N LYS A 172 -34.02 -2.03 -8.03
CA LYS A 172 -35.43 -2.03 -8.42
C LYS A 172 -36.23 -2.88 -7.42
N THR A 173 -36.44 -2.33 -6.23
CA THR A 173 -37.12 -3.00 -5.15
C THR A 173 -38.60 -2.98 -5.51
N PRO A 174 -39.24 -4.15 -5.72
CA PRO A 174 -40.63 -4.21 -6.14
C PRO A 174 -41.53 -3.45 -5.15
N SER A 175 -42.56 -2.80 -5.67
CA SER A 175 -43.52 -2.05 -4.86
C SER A 175 -44.31 -3.00 -3.95
N ILE A 176 -44.83 -2.50 -2.84
CA ILE A 176 -45.64 -3.32 -1.91
C ILE A 176 -46.85 -3.99 -2.62
N PRO A 177 -47.64 -3.30 -3.45
CA PRO A 177 -48.76 -3.94 -4.15
C PRO A 177 -48.31 -5.06 -5.10
N GLU A 178 -47.21 -4.88 -5.84
CA GLU A 178 -46.65 -5.95 -6.70
C GLU A 178 -46.21 -7.18 -5.89
N ILE A 179 -45.59 -6.97 -4.72
CA ILE A 179 -45.18 -8.06 -3.81
C ILE A 179 -46.40 -8.82 -3.27
N LEU A 180 -47.48 -8.11 -2.93
CA LEU A 180 -48.69 -8.72 -2.39
C LEU A 180 -49.45 -9.53 -3.46
N GLN A 181 -49.58 -8.98 -4.67
CA GLN A 181 -50.21 -9.67 -5.79
C GLN A 181 -49.47 -10.97 -6.15
N GLU A 182 -48.14 -10.92 -6.22
CA GLU A 182 -47.36 -12.11 -6.57
C GLU A 182 -47.28 -13.11 -5.41
N ARG A 183 -47.37 -12.65 -4.16
CA ARG A 183 -47.52 -13.53 -2.99
C ARG A 183 -48.82 -14.32 -3.08
N GLU A 184 -49.94 -13.66 -3.37
CA GLU A 184 -51.26 -14.30 -3.47
C GLU A 184 -51.26 -15.37 -4.56
N ARG A 185 -50.76 -15.02 -5.75
CA ARG A 185 -50.59 -15.97 -6.86
C ARG A 185 -49.74 -17.19 -6.49
N LEU A 186 -48.68 -17.01 -5.71
CA LEU A 186 -47.83 -18.12 -5.26
C LEU A 186 -48.55 -19.02 -4.25
N LEU A 187 -49.29 -18.43 -3.31
CA LEU A 187 -50.11 -19.18 -2.36
C LEU A 187 -51.20 -19.97 -3.09
N ASP A 188 -51.89 -19.37 -4.06
CA ASP A 188 -52.91 -20.02 -4.89
C ASP A 188 -52.34 -21.16 -5.73
N SER A 189 -51.06 -21.07 -6.13
CA SER A 189 -50.35 -22.15 -6.83
C SER A 189 -49.88 -23.30 -5.91
N GLY A 190 -50.29 -23.29 -4.63
CA GLY A 190 -49.97 -24.32 -3.65
C GLY A 190 -48.55 -24.20 -3.06
N ARG A 191 -47.91 -23.02 -3.12
CA ARG A 191 -46.61 -22.80 -2.48
C ARG A 191 -46.78 -22.45 -1.01
N GLU A 192 -45.90 -22.99 -0.17
CA GLU A 192 -45.91 -22.69 1.26
C GLU A 192 -45.49 -21.25 1.57
N ALA A 193 -46.20 -20.61 2.50
CA ALA A 193 -45.94 -19.24 2.94
C ALA A 193 -44.51 -19.01 3.45
N SER A 194 -43.89 -20.05 4.02
CA SER A 194 -42.49 -20.06 4.51
C SER A 194 -41.47 -19.82 3.38
N GLY A 195 -41.77 -20.31 2.17
CA GLY A 195 -40.89 -20.26 0.99
C GLY A 195 -41.11 -19.05 0.07
N VAL A 196 -42.28 -18.41 0.14
CA VAL A 196 -42.67 -17.31 -0.78
C VAL A 196 -41.66 -16.16 -0.78
N ALA A 197 -41.15 -15.75 0.39
CA ALA A 197 -40.17 -14.68 0.47
C ALA A 197 -38.83 -15.02 -0.22
N GLY A 198 -38.45 -16.30 -0.26
CA GLY A 198 -37.26 -16.77 -0.98
C GLY A 198 -37.47 -16.74 -2.49
N ILE A 199 -38.63 -17.19 -2.96
CA ILE A 199 -38.99 -17.21 -4.38
C ILE A 199 -39.07 -15.79 -4.95
N LEU A 200 -39.75 -14.88 -4.25
CA LEU A 200 -39.85 -13.48 -4.67
C LEU A 200 -38.49 -12.78 -4.65
N ALA A 201 -37.66 -13.04 -3.63
CA ALA A 201 -36.31 -12.48 -3.54
C ALA A 201 -35.43 -12.87 -4.73
N GLN A 202 -35.49 -14.14 -5.14
CA GLN A 202 -34.78 -14.61 -6.32
C GLN A 202 -35.32 -13.96 -7.61
N ARG A 203 -36.65 -13.85 -7.76
CA ARG A 203 -37.28 -13.25 -8.94
C ARG A 203 -36.95 -11.76 -9.11
N TYR A 204 -36.84 -11.02 -8.02
CA TYR A 204 -36.56 -9.58 -8.04
C TYR A 204 -35.08 -9.22 -7.80
N GLY A 205 -34.20 -10.20 -7.63
CA GLY A 205 -32.77 -9.96 -7.40
C GLY A 205 -32.48 -9.19 -6.09
N VAL A 206 -33.28 -9.42 -5.04
CA VAL A 206 -33.14 -8.77 -3.73
C VAL A 206 -32.93 -9.79 -2.62
N HIS A 207 -32.47 -9.36 -1.45
CA HIS A 207 -32.30 -10.26 -0.30
C HIS A 207 -33.67 -10.70 0.28
N PRO A 208 -33.88 -11.97 0.70
CA PRO A 208 -35.15 -12.46 1.28
C PRO A 208 -35.69 -11.63 2.45
N ASN A 209 -34.80 -11.13 3.32
CA ASN A 209 -35.20 -10.25 4.43
C ASN A 209 -35.84 -8.93 3.97
N THR A 210 -35.49 -8.43 2.79
CA THR A 210 -36.10 -7.22 2.22
C THR A 210 -37.57 -7.46 1.89
N ILE A 211 -37.90 -8.63 1.31
CA ILE A 211 -39.27 -9.04 1.02
C ILE A 211 -40.05 -9.30 2.32
N ARG A 212 -39.48 -10.05 3.27
CA ARG A 212 -40.11 -10.32 4.58
C ARG A 212 -40.48 -9.03 5.32
N ARG A 213 -39.55 -8.06 5.36
CA ARG A 213 -39.79 -6.78 6.03
C ARG A 213 -40.92 -5.98 5.37
N LYS A 214 -41.03 -6.00 4.04
CA LYS A 214 -42.13 -5.35 3.32
C LYS A 214 -43.46 -6.05 3.56
N LEU A 215 -43.49 -7.39 3.58
CA LEU A 215 -44.69 -8.16 3.90
C LEU A 215 -45.16 -7.93 5.34
N GLN A 216 -44.24 -7.87 6.30
CA GLN A 216 -44.56 -7.55 7.70
C GLN A 216 -45.05 -6.11 7.86
N ALA A 217 -44.45 -5.15 7.15
CA ALA A 217 -44.90 -3.76 7.17
C ALA A 217 -46.31 -3.60 6.57
N ALA A 218 -46.62 -4.35 5.51
CA ALA A 218 -47.96 -4.38 4.93
C ALA A 218 -48.99 -5.02 5.88
N ALA A 219 -48.64 -6.12 6.55
CA ALA A 219 -49.50 -6.76 7.54
C ALA A 219 -49.81 -5.83 8.73
N LYS A 220 -48.79 -5.12 9.25
CA LYS A 220 -48.96 -4.13 10.32
C LYS A 220 -49.80 -2.91 9.92
N ALA A 221 -49.79 -2.54 8.64
CA ALA A 221 -50.62 -1.45 8.13
C ALA A 221 -52.09 -1.86 7.91
N GLN A 222 -52.40 -3.16 8.04
CA GLN A 222 -53.74 -3.74 7.93
C GLN A 222 -54.30 -4.18 9.30
N GLU A 223 -53.52 -4.07 10.37
CA GLU A 223 -54.02 -4.19 11.75
C GLU A 223 -54.75 -2.88 12.12
N PRO A 224 -55.99 -2.95 12.64
CA PRO A 224 -56.81 -1.77 12.97
C PRO A 224 -56.26 -0.94 14.14
#